data_AF-A0AAC8XJU0-F1
#
_entry.id   AF-A0AAC8XJU0-F1
#
_cell.length_a   1.000
_cell.length_b   1.000
_cell.length_c   1.000
_cell.angle_alpha   90.00
_cell.angle_beta   90.00
_cell.angle_gamma   90.00
#
_symmetry.space_group_name_H-M   'P 1'
#
loop_
_entity.id
_entity.type
_entity.pdbx_description
1 polymer ?
#
loop_
_entity_poly.entity_id
_entity_poly.type
_entity_poly.pdbx_seq_one_letter_code
_entity_poly.pdbx_strand_id
1 'polypeptide(L)'
;MQPENFYPDIKALGKRYDEPELLAQVKQAIQSGDAVPVTTKETLIIIKPIYDHQSRTGMLVWVGIHRAQKGVGKYFQLVLDMAKSANMSFIRFETKRKGFAKLGARFGYERIGQRNDYTIYQKEVY
;
A
#
# COMPACT_ATOMS: atom_id res chain seq x y z
N MET A 1 -17.41 0.06 5.14
CA MET A 1 -17.08 0.94 6.29
C MET A 1 -16.43 2.20 5.75
N GLN A 2 -16.26 3.23 6.58
CA GLN A 2 -15.62 4.47 6.13
C GLN A 2 -14.12 4.50 6.55
N PRO A 3 -13.21 5.05 5.73
CA PRO A 3 -11.76 5.09 6.01
C PRO A 3 -11.38 5.88 7.27
N GLU A 4 -12.24 6.80 7.71
CA GLU A 4 -12.11 7.64 8.91
C GLU A 4 -11.89 6.81 10.17
N ASN A 5 -12.48 5.61 10.22
CA ASN A 5 -12.32 4.66 11.33
C ASN A 5 -10.87 4.21 11.56
N PHE A 6 -10.00 4.40 10.57
CA PHE A 6 -8.58 4.05 10.61
C PHE A 6 -7.66 5.26 10.73
N TYR A 7 -8.17 6.49 10.76
CA TYR A 7 -7.33 7.69 10.89
C TYR A 7 -6.40 7.70 12.12
N PRO A 8 -6.82 7.19 13.31
CA PRO A 8 -5.90 7.03 14.43
C PRO A 8 -4.72 6.11 14.11
N ASP A 9 -4.96 5.02 13.37
CA ASP A 9 -3.91 4.07 12.96
C ASP A 9 -2.95 4.71 11.94
N ILE A 10 -3.46 5.46 10.98
CA ILE A 10 -2.64 6.19 9.99
C ILE A 10 -1.77 7.23 10.71
N LYS A 11 -2.32 7.98 11.67
CA LYS A 11 -1.57 8.95 12.47
C LYS A 11 -0.47 8.27 13.30
N ALA A 12 -0.78 7.14 13.92
CA ALA A 12 0.18 6.36 14.68
C ALA A 12 1.29 5.78 13.78
N LEU A 13 0.93 5.32 12.57
CA LEU A 13 1.86 4.83 11.56
C LEU A 13 2.83 5.93 11.12
N GLY A 14 2.30 7.13 10.79
CA GLY A 14 3.09 8.29 10.42
C GLY A 14 4.10 8.66 11.51
N LYS A 15 3.64 8.81 12.76
CA LYS A 15 4.54 9.07 13.90
C LYS A 15 5.61 7.99 14.06
N ARG A 16 5.27 6.71 13.87
CA ARG A 16 6.20 5.58 14.04
C ARG A 16 7.33 5.56 13.01
N TYR A 17 7.08 6.05 11.81
CA TYR A 17 8.04 6.00 10.70
C TYR A 17 8.55 7.38 10.27
N ASP A 18 8.35 8.40 11.11
CA ASP A 18 8.79 9.78 10.89
C ASP A 18 8.15 10.45 9.67
N GLU A 19 6.84 10.21 9.49
CA GLU A 19 5.99 10.86 8.50
C GLU A 19 4.79 11.54 9.20
N PRO A 20 5.00 12.66 9.93
CA PRO A 20 3.95 13.31 10.71
C PRO A 20 2.76 13.80 9.86
N GLU A 21 3.02 14.15 8.59
CA GLU A 21 2.02 14.66 7.65
C GLU A 21 1.24 13.56 6.91
N LEU A 22 1.55 12.28 7.14
CA LEU A 22 0.97 11.15 6.38
C LEU A 22 -0.57 11.18 6.38
N LEU A 23 -1.19 11.42 7.54
CA LEU A 23 -2.66 11.46 7.63
C LEU A 23 -3.24 12.63 6.82
N ALA A 24 -2.62 13.81 6.88
CA ALA A 24 -3.08 14.99 6.14
C ALA A 24 -2.99 14.74 4.63
N GLN A 25 -1.85 14.21 4.17
CA GLN A 25 -1.63 13.87 2.76
C GLN A 25 -2.60 12.80 2.24
N VAL A 26 -2.86 11.75 3.04
CA VAL A 26 -3.84 10.71 2.68
C VAL A 26 -5.24 11.29 2.57
N LYS A 27 -5.67 12.12 3.53
CA LYS A 27 -7.00 12.76 3.48
C LYS A 27 -7.14 13.62 2.24
N GLN A 28 -6.15 14.44 1.93
CA GLN A 28 -6.14 15.30 0.75
C GLN A 28 -6.23 14.47 -0.54
N ALA A 29 -5.43 13.41 -0.66
CA ALA A 29 -5.41 12.56 -1.85
C ALA A 29 -6.73 11.79 -2.05
N ILE A 30 -7.40 11.38 -0.97
CA ILE A 30 -8.74 10.78 -1.06
C ILE A 30 -9.76 11.83 -1.53
N GLN A 31 -9.69 13.06 -1.01
CA GLN A 31 -10.60 14.14 -1.39
C GLN A 31 -10.41 14.61 -2.83
N SER A 32 -9.18 14.62 -3.35
CA SER A 32 -8.87 14.98 -4.74
C SER A 32 -9.13 13.85 -5.74
N GLY A 33 -9.35 12.61 -5.27
CA GLY A 33 -9.49 11.43 -6.13
C GLY A 33 -8.17 10.81 -6.58
N ASP A 34 -7.03 11.30 -6.10
CA ASP A 34 -5.70 10.76 -6.40
C ASP A 34 -5.39 9.45 -5.66
N ALA A 35 -6.16 9.15 -4.62
CA ALA A 35 -6.05 7.92 -3.84
C ALA A 35 -7.43 7.30 -3.58
N VAL A 36 -7.49 5.97 -3.66
CA VAL A 36 -8.71 5.21 -3.41
C VAL A 36 -8.58 4.44 -2.10
N PRO A 37 -9.46 4.68 -1.11
CA PRO A 37 -9.51 3.90 0.11
C PRO A 37 -10.36 2.63 -0.10
N VAL A 38 -9.81 1.48 0.29
CA VAL A 38 -10.49 0.19 0.30
C VAL A 38 -10.55 -0.31 1.74
N THR A 39 -11.75 -0.46 2.28
CA THR A 39 -11.94 -0.82 3.69
C THR A 39 -12.76 -2.08 3.89
N THR A 40 -12.36 -2.85 4.89
CA THR A 40 -13.15 -3.91 5.53
C THR A 40 -13.15 -3.67 7.04
N LYS A 41 -13.92 -4.46 7.81
CA LYS A 41 -14.01 -4.33 9.28
C LYS A 41 -12.65 -4.16 9.98
N GLU A 42 -11.63 -4.87 9.51
CA GLU A 42 -10.31 -4.92 10.16
C GLU A 42 -9.17 -4.41 9.28
N THR A 43 -9.46 -3.92 8.07
CA THR A 43 -8.44 -3.59 7.07
C THR A 43 -8.71 -2.26 6.40
N LEU A 44 -7.65 -1.47 6.23
CA LEU A 44 -7.61 -0.32 5.33
C LEU A 44 -6.45 -0.51 4.34
N ILE A 45 -6.75 -0.29 3.06
CA ILE A 45 -5.76 -0.16 1.99
C ILE A 45 -5.99 1.20 1.34
N ILE A 46 -4.94 2.02 1.24
CA ILE A 46 -4.95 3.22 0.40
C ILE A 46 -4.10 2.93 -0.82
N ILE A 47 -4.70 2.99 -2.00
CA ILE A 47 -4.01 2.75 -3.27
C ILE A 47 -3.97 4.02 -4.12
N LYS A 48 -2.90 4.16 -4.92
CA LYS A 48 -2.71 5.25 -5.88
C LYS A 48 -2.22 4.69 -7.21
N PRO A 49 -2.66 5.22 -8.37
CA PRO A 49 -1.97 4.96 -9.62
C PRO A 49 -0.59 5.63 -9.59
N ILE A 50 0.42 4.96 -10.13
CA ILE A 50 1.78 5.48 -10.32
C ILE A 50 2.31 5.05 -11.68
N TYR A 51 3.35 5.73 -12.15
CA TYR A 51 4.06 5.35 -13.37
C TYR A 51 5.49 4.93 -13.03
N ASP A 52 6.02 3.94 -13.74
CA ASP A 52 7.46 3.66 -13.71
C ASP A 52 8.21 4.47 -14.78
N HIS A 53 9.53 4.29 -14.85
CA HIS A 53 10.39 5.00 -15.81
C HIS A 53 10.06 4.67 -17.28
N GLN A 54 9.37 3.56 -17.53
CA GLN A 54 8.93 3.15 -18.87
C GLN A 54 7.48 3.60 -19.14
N SER A 55 6.93 4.48 -18.30
CA SER A 55 5.54 4.96 -18.39
C SER A 55 4.49 3.87 -18.26
N ARG A 56 4.84 2.70 -17.69
CA ARG A 56 3.86 1.65 -17.38
C ARG A 56 3.04 2.11 -16.16
N THR A 57 1.73 1.98 -16.24
CA THR A 57 0.85 2.29 -15.10
C THR A 57 0.90 1.15 -14.10
N GLY A 58 1.11 1.47 -12.84
CA GLY A 58 1.09 0.53 -11.72
C GLY A 58 0.28 1.04 -10.54
N MET A 59 0.07 0.16 -9.57
CA MET A 59 -0.65 0.44 -8.34
C MET A 59 0.32 0.57 -7.18
N LEU A 60 0.42 1.76 -6.60
CA LEU A 60 1.08 1.97 -5.31
C LEU A 60 0.10 1.63 -4.19
N VAL A 61 0.45 0.64 -3.38
CA VAL A 61 -0.13 0.43 -2.06
C VAL A 61 0.56 1.40 -1.10
N TRP A 62 -0.07 2.55 -0.89
CA TRP A 62 0.53 3.64 -0.12
C TRP A 62 0.40 3.41 1.40
N VAL A 63 -0.77 2.96 1.85
CA VAL A 63 -1.01 2.61 3.25
C VAL A 63 -1.70 1.26 3.34
N GLY A 64 -1.17 0.37 4.18
CA GLY A 64 -1.77 -0.91 4.50
C GLY A 64 -1.88 -1.09 6.01
N ILE A 65 -3.10 -1.10 6.53
CA ILE A 65 -3.39 -1.35 7.95
C ILE A 65 -4.27 -2.59 8.05
N HIS A 66 -3.87 -3.52 8.90
CA HIS A 66 -4.63 -4.72 9.20
C HIS A 66 -4.58 -4.97 10.71
N ARG A 67 -5.74 -4.91 11.37
CA ARG A 67 -5.87 -5.04 12.82
C ARG A 67 -5.91 -6.50 13.30
N ALA A 68 -6.31 -7.44 12.43
CA ALA A 68 -6.39 -8.86 12.78
C ALA A 68 -5.02 -9.57 12.70
N GLN A 69 -4.79 -10.55 13.58
CA GLN A 69 -3.51 -11.28 13.65
C GLN A 69 -3.26 -12.22 12.44
N LYS A 70 -4.31 -12.61 11.71
CA LYS A 70 -4.24 -13.52 10.55
C LYS A 70 -5.05 -12.91 9.39
N GLY A 71 -4.38 -12.54 8.30
CA GLY A 71 -5.10 -12.03 7.13
C GLY A 71 -4.26 -11.37 6.03
N VAL A 72 -2.94 -11.30 6.19
CA VAL A 72 -2.05 -10.67 5.20
C VAL A 72 -2.10 -11.36 3.82
N GLY A 73 -2.39 -12.67 3.75
CA GLY A 73 -2.58 -13.33 2.45
C GLY A 73 -3.81 -12.85 1.68
N LYS A 74 -4.95 -12.66 2.38
CA LYS A 74 -6.17 -12.11 1.77
C LYS A 74 -5.96 -10.68 1.29
N TYR A 75 -5.16 -9.91 2.03
CA TYR A 75 -4.77 -8.57 1.65
C TYR A 75 -4.02 -8.54 0.31
N PHE A 76 -3.00 -9.38 0.12
CA PHE A 76 -2.25 -9.38 -1.14
C PHE A 76 -3.07 -9.87 -2.32
N GLN A 77 -3.95 -10.86 -2.11
CA GLN A 77 -4.84 -11.33 -3.17
C GLN A 77 -5.81 -10.22 -3.59
N LEU A 78 -6.42 -9.52 -2.64
CA LEU A 78 -7.32 -8.40 -2.94
C LEU A 78 -6.61 -7.31 -3.77
N VAL A 79 -5.39 -6.93 -3.39
CA VAL A 79 -4.61 -5.94 -4.16
C VAL A 79 -4.28 -6.47 -5.56
N LEU A 80 -3.94 -7.75 -5.69
CA LEU A 80 -3.67 -8.37 -6.99
C LEU A 80 -4.91 -8.34 -7.90
N ASP A 81 -6.07 -8.72 -7.37
CA ASP A 81 -7.32 -8.73 -8.12
C ASP A 81 -7.69 -7.31 -8.57
N MET A 82 -7.56 -6.32 -7.69
CA MET A 82 -7.79 -4.91 -8.04
C MET A 82 -6.83 -4.41 -9.13
N ALA A 83 -5.54 -4.76 -9.03
CA ALA A 83 -4.54 -4.37 -10.02
C ALA A 83 -4.84 -4.99 -11.39
N LYS A 84 -5.25 -6.27 -11.43
CA LYS A 84 -5.69 -6.94 -12.66
C LYS A 84 -6.92 -6.29 -13.26
N SER A 85 -7.96 -6.04 -12.45
CA SER A 85 -9.18 -5.38 -12.91
C SER A 85 -8.94 -3.97 -13.44
N ALA A 86 -7.95 -3.27 -12.88
CA ALA A 86 -7.55 -1.92 -13.31
C ALA A 86 -6.49 -1.92 -14.43
N ASN A 87 -6.16 -3.08 -15.01
CA ASN A 87 -5.15 -3.26 -16.06
C ASN A 87 -3.77 -2.64 -15.70
N MET A 88 -3.38 -2.76 -14.44
CA MET A 88 -2.10 -2.27 -13.93
C MET A 88 -1.01 -3.27 -14.30
N SER A 89 0.15 -2.78 -14.71
CA SER A 89 1.31 -3.62 -15.05
C SER A 89 2.05 -4.15 -13.83
N PHE A 90 1.99 -3.43 -12.71
CA PHE A 90 2.69 -3.82 -11.48
C PHE A 90 2.00 -3.29 -10.23
N ILE A 91 2.34 -3.89 -9.09
CA ILE A 91 1.98 -3.42 -7.75
C ILE A 91 3.27 -3.07 -7.01
N ARG A 92 3.29 -1.90 -6.36
CA ARG A 92 4.42 -1.44 -5.56
C ARG A 92 3.99 -1.14 -4.13
N PHE A 93 4.86 -1.42 -3.18
CA PHE A 93 4.74 -0.87 -1.84
C PHE A 93 6.12 -0.51 -1.29
N GLU A 94 6.14 0.38 -0.31
CA GLU A 94 7.35 0.86 0.34
C GLU A 94 7.25 0.61 1.84
N THR A 95 8.30 0.07 2.47
CA THR A 95 8.26 -0.17 3.91
C THR A 95 9.63 -0.10 4.60
N LYS A 96 9.65 0.43 5.83
CA LYS A 96 10.78 0.31 6.77
C LYS A 96 10.74 -1.01 7.57
N ARG A 97 9.67 -1.83 7.43
CA ARG A 97 9.49 -3.08 8.19
C ARG A 97 10.39 -4.20 7.67
N LYS A 98 11.43 -4.55 8.44
CA LYS A 98 12.37 -5.65 8.11
C LYS A 98 11.68 -7.00 7.88
N GLY A 99 10.61 -7.30 8.61
CA GLY A 99 9.87 -8.57 8.50
C GLY A 99 9.11 -8.75 7.18
N PHE A 100 8.98 -7.69 6.37
CA PHE A 100 8.29 -7.80 5.09
C PHE A 100 9.07 -8.61 4.07
N ALA A 101 10.41 -8.56 4.05
CA ALA A 101 11.22 -9.22 3.02
C ALA A 101 10.84 -10.70 2.80
N LYS A 102 10.73 -11.45 3.90
CA LYS A 102 10.33 -12.86 3.88
C LYS A 102 8.86 -13.06 3.46
N LEU A 103 7.98 -12.14 3.84
CA LEU A 103 6.57 -12.21 3.54
C LEU A 103 6.27 -11.85 2.08
N GLY A 104 6.85 -10.76 1.59
CA GLY A 104 6.74 -10.30 0.21
C GLY A 104 7.20 -11.35 -0.80
N ALA A 105 8.35 -11.97 -0.55
CA ALA A 105 8.86 -13.04 -1.39
C ALA A 105 7.85 -14.20 -1.56
N ARG A 106 7.10 -14.56 -0.50
CA ARG A 106 6.06 -15.61 -0.57
C ARG A 106 4.89 -15.25 -1.49
N PHE A 107 4.68 -13.97 -1.77
CA PHE A 107 3.62 -13.48 -2.66
C PHE A 107 4.18 -13.01 -4.01
N GLY A 108 5.46 -13.26 -4.29
CA GLY A 108 6.13 -12.89 -5.53
C GLY A 108 6.40 -11.38 -5.66
N TYR A 109 6.62 -10.70 -4.53
CA TYR A 109 7.19 -9.35 -4.53
C TYR A 109 8.71 -9.44 -4.47
N GLU A 110 9.35 -8.64 -5.31
CA GLU A 110 10.80 -8.53 -5.43
C GLU A 110 11.25 -7.16 -4.93
N ARG A 111 12.42 -7.11 -4.27
CA ARG A 111 13.03 -5.84 -3.87
C ARG A 111 13.63 -5.19 -5.11
N ILE A 112 13.16 -4.00 -5.46
CA ILE A 112 13.62 -3.26 -6.65
C ILE A 112 14.48 -2.05 -6.31
N GLY A 113 14.53 -1.65 -5.04
CA GLY A 113 15.34 -0.51 -4.64
C GLY A 113 15.09 -0.05 -3.22
N GLN A 114 15.49 1.19 -2.98
CA GLN A 114 15.36 1.86 -1.69
C GLN A 114 15.19 3.37 -1.92
N ARG A 115 14.34 4.00 -1.11
CA ARG A 115 14.16 5.46 -1.06
C ARG A 115 14.27 5.90 0.39
N ASN A 116 15.29 6.68 0.71
CA ASN A 116 15.67 6.96 2.10
C ASN A 116 15.84 5.63 2.88
N ASP A 117 15.11 5.44 3.98
CA ASP A 117 15.10 4.18 4.76
C ASP A 117 14.02 3.18 4.32
N TYR A 118 13.21 3.51 3.31
CA TYR A 118 12.16 2.64 2.81
C TYR A 118 12.72 1.65 1.79
N THR A 119 12.53 0.36 2.04
CA THR A 119 12.75 -0.65 1.00
C THR A 119 11.56 -0.67 0.05
N ILE A 120 11.84 -0.60 -1.24
CA ILE A 120 10.83 -0.62 -2.30
C ILE A 120 10.73 -2.05 -2.84
N TYR A 121 9.51 -2.55 -2.92
CA TYR A 121 9.23 -3.85 -3.51
C TYR A 121 8.16 -3.72 -4.59
N GLN A 122 8.26 -4.58 -5.59
CA GLN A 122 7.35 -4.62 -6.72
C GLN A 122 6.96 -6.05 -7.05
N LYS A 123 5.72 -6.22 -7.51
CA LYS A 123 5.23 -7.45 -8.11
C LYS A 123 4.69 -7.10 -9.49
N GLU A 124 5.17 -7.78 -10.53
CA GLU A 124 4.57 -7.69 -11.85
C GLU A 124 3.18 -8.35 -11.84
N VAL A 125 2.26 -7.74 -12.59
CA VAL A 125 0.89 -8.22 -12.74
C VAL A 125 0.79 -8.83 -14.14
N TYR A 126 0.60 -10.15 -14.18
CA TYR A 126 0.35 -10.93 -15.39
C TYR A 126 -1.12 -11.36 -15.46
#